data_AF-A0A0M3JPX0-F1
#
_entry.id   AF-A0A0M3JPX0-F1
#
_cell.length_a   1.000
_cell.length_b   1.000
_cell.length_c   1.000
_cell.angle_alpha   90.00
_cell.angle_beta   90.00
_cell.angle_gamma   90.00
#
_symmetry.space_group_name_H-M   'P 1'
#
loop_
_entity.id
_entity.type
_entity.pdbx_description
1 polymer ?
#
loop_
_entity_poly.entity_id
_entity_poly.type
_entity_poly.pdbx_seq_one_letter_code
_entity_poly.pdbx_strand_id
1 'polypeptide(L)' 'MHQTCKKMILNFQYLVDKIGFIPNGGRVYYLRRSQPPMFIPMVYEYHMATEDDEFLLSMLNSMEKVRAIKRFFYLNLL' A
#
# COMPACT_ATOMS: atom_id res chain seq x y z
N MET A 1 -1.33 1.40 20.32
CA MET A 1 -2.29 1.12 19.23
C MET A 1 -1.61 0.59 17.94
N HIS A 2 -0.44 -0.05 18.03
CA HIS A 2 0.33 -0.47 16.85
C HIS A 2 -0.22 -1.74 16.16
N GLN A 3 -0.80 -2.67 16.92
CA GLN A 3 -1.38 -3.90 16.39
C GLN A 3 -2.49 -3.64 15.35
N THR A 4 -3.38 -2.68 15.61
CA THR A 4 -4.43 -2.30 14.66
C THR A 4 -3.84 -1.67 13.40
N CYS A 5 -2.82 -0.82 13.53
CA CYS A 5 -2.12 -0.23 12.38
C CYS A 5 -1.44 -1.31 11.53
N LYS A 6 -0.71 -2.24 12.16
CA LYS A 6 -0.09 -3.39 11.47
C LYS A 6 -1.11 -4.18 10.66
N LYS A 7 -2.26 -4.51 11.26
CA LYS A 7 -3.35 -5.22 10.58
C LYS A 7 -3.96 -4.43 9.42
N MET A 8 -4.09 -3.11 9.54
CA MET A 8 -4.56 -2.26 8.43
C MET A 8 -3.56 -2.24 7.26
N ILE A 9 -2.26 -2.18 7.56
CA ILE A 9 -1.21 -2.26 6.54
C ILE A 9 -1.25 -3.62 5.84
N LEU A 10 -1.41 -4.72 6.59
CA LEU A 10 -1.56 -6.07 6.04
C LEU A 10 -2.81 -6.21 5.13
N ASN A 11 -3.92 -5.56 5.49
CA ASN A 11 -5.10 -5.53 4.62
C ASN A 11 -4.80 -4.85 3.27
N PHE A 12 -4.04 -3.75 3.28
CA PHE A 12 -3.63 -3.09 2.05
C PHE A 12 -2.62 -3.92 1.25
N GLN A 13 -1.66 -4.56 1.91
CA GLN A 13 -0.74 -5.50 1.28
C GLN A 13 -1.50 -6.59 0.52
N TYR A 14 -2.51 -7.20 1.16
CA TYR A 14 -3.36 -8.20 0.53
C TYR A 14 -4.03 -7.69 -0.75
N LEU A 15 -4.55 -6.45 -0.74
CA LEU A 15 -5.15 -5.84 -1.93
C LEU A 15 -4.11 -5.62 -3.04
N VAL A 16 -2.94 -5.08 -2.71
CA VAL A 16 -1.84 -4.91 -3.67
C VAL A 16 -1.46 -6.25 -4.31
N ASP A 17 -1.36 -7.31 -3.52
CA ASP A 17 -0.96 -8.62 -4.03
C ASP A 17 -2.07 -9.30 -4.86
N LYS A 18 -3.35 -9.07 -4.53
CA LYS A 18 -4.48 -9.68 -5.25
C LYS A 18 -4.91 -8.95 -6.51
N ILE A 19 -4.99 -7.62 -6.46
CA ILE A 19 -5.56 -6.79 -7.54
C ILE A 19 -4.56 -5.79 -8.11
N GLY A 20 -3.33 -5.73 -7.57
CA GLY A 20 -2.24 -4.88 -8.06
C GLY A 20 -2.21 -3.50 -7.40
N PHE A 21 -3.33 -2.96 -6.95
CA PHE A 21 -3.41 -1.61 -6.37
C PHE A 21 -4.39 -1.53 -5.20
N ILE A 22 -4.37 -0.40 -4.48
CA ILE A 22 -5.30 -0.12 -3.38
C ILE A 22 -6.47 0.70 -3.94
N PRO A 23 -7.70 0.15 -3.97
CA PRO A 23 -8.87 0.86 -4.48
C PRO A 23 -9.32 1.96 -3.52
N ASN A 24 -10.15 2.88 -4.01
CA ASN A 24 -10.75 3.94 -3.18
C ASN A 24 -11.52 3.45 -1.96
N GLY A 25 -11.96 2.20 -1.97
CA GLY A 25 -12.61 1.54 -0.84
C GLY A 25 -12.92 0.08 -1.17
N GLY A 26 -13.40 -0.67 -0.18
CA GLY A 26 -13.69 -2.10 -0.28
C GLY A 26 -14.99 -2.44 -1.02
N ARG A 27 -15.31 -1.74 -2.12
CA ARG A 27 -16.53 -1.97 -2.91
C ARG A 27 -16.18 -2.20 -4.37
N VAL A 28 -16.94 -3.09 -5.04
CA VAL A 28 -16.65 -3.55 -6.40
C VAL A 28 -16.53 -2.43 -7.43
N TYR A 29 -17.29 -1.35 -7.28
CA TYR A 29 -17.25 -0.20 -8.19
C TYR A 29 -15.98 0.67 -8.05
N TYR A 30 -15.12 0.41 -7.05
CA TYR A 30 -13.80 1.05 -6.91
C TYR A 30 -12.66 0.28 -7.56
N LEU A 31 -12.92 -0.86 -8.21
CA LEU A 31 -11.89 -1.67 -8.90
C LEU A 31 -11.22 -0.98 -10.11
N ARG A 32 -11.55 0.29 -10.39
CA ARG A 32 -10.90 1.12 -11.42
C ARG A 32 -10.44 2.48 -10.90
N ARG A 33 -10.48 2.71 -9.58
CA ARG A 33 -10.15 4.00 -8.95
C ARG A 33 -9.22 3.76 -7.76
N SER A 34 -8.08 4.44 -7.76
CA SER A 34 -7.10 4.40 -6.68
C SER A 34 -7.06 5.73 -5.92
N GLN A 35 -6.67 5.68 -4.65
CA GLN A 35 -6.50 6.85 -3.79
C GLN A 35 -5.09 7.44 -3.93
N PRO A 36 -4.84 8.65 -3.40
CA PRO A 36 -3.49 9.10 -3.11
C PRO A 36 -2.68 8.00 -2.38
N PRO A 37 -1.41 7.76 -2.77
CA PRO A 37 -0.65 6.58 -2.36
C PRO A 37 -0.12 6.71 -0.93
N MET A 38 -0.94 6.36 0.06
CA MET A 38 -0.49 6.44 1.47
C MET A 38 0.21 5.18 1.97
N PHE A 39 0.25 4.10 1.18
CA PHE A 39 0.77 2.81 1.64
C PHE A 39 2.23 2.85 2.10
N ILE A 40 3.14 3.44 1.31
CA ILE A 40 4.56 3.55 1.68
C ILE A 40 4.75 4.43 2.92
N PRO A 41 4.15 5.65 2.99
CA PRO A 41 4.16 6.44 4.24
C PRO A 41 3.60 5.68 5.45
N MET A 42 2.54 4.90 5.30
CA MET A 42 1.97 4.12 6.41
C MET A 42 2.95 3.07 6.95
N VAL A 43 3.64 2.34 6.07
CA VAL A 43 4.68 1.37 6.47
C VAL A 43 5.84 2.08 7.15
N TYR A 44 6.27 3.22 6.60
CA TYR A 44 7.34 4.03 7.17
C TYR A 44 7.01 4.53 8.58
N GLU A 45 5.87 5.20 8.77
CA GLU A 45 5.43 5.70 10.08
C GLU A 45 5.24 4.58 11.10
N TYR A 46 4.73 3.41 10.66
CA TYR A 46 4.64 2.25 11.53
C TYR A 46 6.03 1.79 12.00
N HIS A 47 6.99 1.63 11.07
CA HIS A 47 8.35 1.21 11.41
C HIS A 47 9.06 2.25 12.29
N MET A 48 8.93 3.54 12.01
CA MET A 48 9.48 4.61 12.87
C MET A 48 8.94 4.57 14.30
N ALA A 49 7.70 4.10 14.50
CA ALA A 49 7.10 4.01 15.81
C ALA A 49 7.38 2.70 16.55
N THR A 50 7.80 1.63 15.86
CA THR A 50 7.93 0.29 16.46
C THR A 50 9.29 -0.36 16.28
N GLU A 51 10.16 0.19 15.42
CA GLU A 51 11.46 -0.37 15.03
C GLU A 51 11.37 -1.83 14.53
N ASP A 52 10.25 -2.19 13.90
CA ASP A 52 9.96 -3.55 13.43
C ASP A 52 10.56 -3.75 12.02
N ASP A 53 11.86 -4.04 11.97
CA ASP A 53 12.63 -4.25 10.73
C ASP A 53 12.10 -5.44 9.91
N GLU A 54 11.74 -6.53 10.58
CA GLU A 54 11.22 -7.74 9.92
C GLU A 54 9.94 -7.42 9.15
N PHE A 55 9.04 -6.64 9.76
CA PHE A 55 7.84 -6.18 9.09
C PHE A 55 8.15 -5.26 7.91
N LEU A 56 9.07 -4.30 8.06
CA LEU A 56 9.48 -3.41 6.97
C LEU A 56 9.98 -4.21 5.76
N LEU A 57 10.88 -5.17 6.00
CA LEU A 57 11.43 -6.05 4.95
C LEU A 57 10.33 -6.86 4.26
N SER A 58 9.36 -7.39 5.02
CA SER A 58 8.24 -8.15 4.45
C SER A 58 7.33 -7.33 3.52
N MET A 59 7.32 -5.99 3.66
CA MET A 59 6.49 -5.09 2.84
C MET A 59 7.16 -4.63 1.54
N LEU A 60 8.48 -4.83 1.36
CA LEU A 60 9.24 -4.27 0.24
C LEU A 60 8.64 -4.59 -1.13
N ASN A 61 8.32 -5.87 -1.38
CA ASN A 61 7.74 -6.31 -2.65
C ASN A 61 6.41 -5.61 -2.97
N SER A 62 5.52 -5.47 -1.99
CA SER A 62 4.24 -4.79 -2.17
C SER A 62 4.42 -3.28 -2.40
N MET A 63 5.39 -2.64 -1.73
CA MET A 63 5.72 -1.24 -1.96
C MET A 63 6.25 -0.98 -3.38
N GLU A 64 7.09 -1.88 -3.91
CA GLU A 64 7.58 -1.81 -5.29
C GLU A 64 6.45 -1.91 -6.32
N LYS A 65 5.51 -2.85 -6.13
CA LYS A 65 4.32 -3.00 -7.00
C LYS A 65 3.50 -1.72 -7.07
N VAL A 66 3.19 -1.10 -5.93
CA VAL A 66 2.41 0.15 -5.87
C VAL A 66 3.15 1.31 -6.54
N ARG A 67 4.48 1.38 -6.36
CA ARG A 67 5.31 2.41 -7.01
C ARG A 67 5.31 2.28 -8.53
N ALA A 68 5.39 1.06 -9.07
CA ALA A 68 5.39 0.81 -10.51
C ALA A 68 4.10 1.30 -11.19
N ILE A 69 2.94 1.07 -10.56
CA ILE A 69 1.63 1.50 -11.08
C ILE A 69 1.52 3.02 -11.17
N LYS A 70 2.07 3.75 -10.18
CA LYS A 70 2.11 5.21 -10.26
C LYS A 70 2.92 5.72 -11.43
N ARG A 71 4.06 5.08 -11.73
CA ARG A 71 4.87 5.47 -12.88
C ARG A 71 4.06 5.35 -14.18
N PHE A 72 3.24 4.32 -14.29
CA PHE A 72 2.35 4.13 -15.44
C PHE A 72 1.22 5.17 -15.51
N PHE A 73 0.56 5.53 -14.40
CA PHE A 73 -0.53 6.52 -14.41
C PHE A 73 -0.06 7.96 -14.63
N TYR A 74 1.12 8.34 -14.12
CA TYR A 74 1.67 9.68 -14.31
C TYR A 74 2.37 9.87 -15.67
N LEU A 75 2.93 8.81 -16.26
CA LEU A 75 3.55 8.87 -17.60
C LEU A 75 2.55 8.85 -18.76
N ASN A 76 1.29 8.45 -18.53
CA ASN A 76 0.21 8.50 -19.54
C ASN A 76 -0.67 9.75 -19.43
N LEU A 77 -0.24 10.77 -18.68
CA LEU A 77 -0.92 12.07 -18.54
C LEU A 77 -0.11 13.24 -19.11
N LEU A 78 0.95 12.96 -19.88
CA LEU A 78 1.71 13.87 -20.75
C LEU A 78 1.65 13.32 -22.17
#